data_AF-A0A2T6FN79-F1
#
_entry.id   AF-A0A2T6FN79-F1
#
_cell.length_a   1.000
_cell.length_b   1.000
_cell.length_c   1.000
_cell.angle_alpha   90.00
_cell.angle_beta   90.00
_cell.angle_gamma   90.00
#
_symmetry.space_group_name_H-M   'P 1'
#
loop_
_entity.id
_entity.type
_entity.pdbx_description
1 polymer ?
#
loop_
_entity_poly.entity_id
_entity_poly.type
_entity_poly.pdbx_seq_one_letter_code
_entity_poly.pdbx_strand_id
1 'polypeptide(L)'
;MIDLFEMTVLKARKFSAPRIFFRGFALPVANELLTNIALIEKISPLRHLVTPRGFTMPVSMNNCGRLGWTSDRSGYKYTTLDPPTGNPRPSMRGEFLKLAQAAACKEQF
;
A
#
# COMPACT_ATOMS: atom_id res chain seq x y z
N MET A 1 -12.07 -16.22 19.01
CA MET A 1 -11.71 -15.16 18.06
C MET A 1 -11.05 -15.87 16.88
N ILE A 2 -11.62 -15.81 15.68
CA ILE A 2 -10.99 -16.42 14.50
C ILE A 2 -9.82 -15.53 14.11
N ASP A 3 -8.61 -16.07 14.06
CA ASP A 3 -7.47 -15.35 13.50
C ASP A 3 -7.66 -15.26 11.97
N LEU A 4 -7.72 -14.02 11.48
CA LEU A 4 -7.92 -13.69 10.06
C LEU A 4 -6.79 -14.23 9.17
N PHE A 5 -5.66 -14.60 9.78
CA PHE A 5 -4.44 -15.08 9.14
C PHE A 5 -4.18 -16.59 9.37
N GLU A 6 -5.07 -17.31 10.07
CA GLU A 6 -4.98 -18.77 10.19
C GLU A 6 -5.04 -19.43 8.80
N MET A 7 -3.99 -20.18 8.46
CA MET A 7 -3.83 -20.85 7.17
C MET A 7 -4.67 -22.13 7.07
N THR A 8 -5.99 -21.99 6.94
CA THR A 8 -6.82 -23.09 6.43
C THR A 8 -7.01 -22.91 4.92
N VAL A 9 -6.07 -23.49 4.16
CA VAL A 9 -6.07 -23.66 2.68
C VAL A 9 -6.67 -22.48 1.91
N LEU A 10 -5.87 -21.42 1.79
CA LEU A 10 -6.26 -20.19 1.11
C LEU A 10 -6.05 -20.32 -0.42
N LYS A 11 -7.07 -20.81 -1.14
CA LYS A 11 -7.05 -20.86 -2.62
C LYS A 11 -7.30 -19.49 -3.23
N ALA A 12 -6.63 -19.19 -4.35
CA ALA A 12 -6.98 -18.04 -5.17
C ALA A 12 -8.41 -18.18 -5.70
N ARG A 13 -9.13 -17.06 -5.80
CA ARG A 13 -10.49 -17.02 -6.32
C ARG A 13 -10.59 -15.96 -7.41
N LYS A 14 -11.30 -16.25 -8.49
CA LYS A 14 -11.74 -15.21 -9.42
C LYS A 14 -12.69 -14.29 -8.65
N PHE A 15 -12.40 -12.99 -8.61
CA PHE A 15 -13.29 -11.99 -8.00
C PHE A 15 -14.30 -11.50 -9.05
N SER A 16 -13.79 -11.19 -10.24
CA SER A 16 -14.53 -11.03 -11.51
C SER A 16 -13.52 -11.14 -12.65
N ALA A 17 -13.88 -11.39 -13.91
CA ALA A 17 -12.89 -11.20 -14.98
C ALA A 17 -12.51 -9.70 -15.08
N PRO A 18 -11.23 -9.31 -15.21
CA PRO A 18 -9.97 -10.07 -15.11
C PRO A 18 -9.30 -9.99 -13.70
N ARG A 19 -10.05 -9.69 -12.64
CA ARG A 19 -9.59 -9.55 -11.23
C ARG A 19 -9.50 -10.90 -10.50
N ILE A 20 -8.33 -11.19 -9.97
CA ILE A 20 -8.06 -12.37 -9.14
C ILE A 20 -7.84 -11.94 -7.69
N PHE A 21 -8.31 -12.75 -6.76
CA PHE A 21 -8.05 -12.59 -5.33
C PHE A 21 -7.18 -13.74 -4.81
N PHE A 22 -5.90 -13.46 -4.50
CA PHE A 22 -4.97 -14.42 -3.91
C PHE A 22 -5.04 -14.37 -2.38
N ARG A 23 -5.88 -15.24 -1.79
CA ARG A 23 -6.00 -15.34 -0.34
C ARG A 23 -4.65 -15.75 0.27
N GLY A 24 -4.23 -15.05 1.32
CA GLY A 24 -3.02 -15.39 2.08
C GLY A 24 -1.70 -15.19 1.33
N PHE A 25 -1.69 -14.59 0.13
CA PHE A 25 -0.51 -14.54 -0.72
C PHE A 25 0.68 -13.82 -0.07
N ALA A 26 0.41 -12.76 0.67
CA ALA A 26 1.43 -11.97 1.36
C ALA A 26 1.78 -12.52 2.76
N LEU A 27 1.09 -13.55 3.26
CA LEU A 27 1.31 -14.08 4.61
C LEU A 27 2.77 -14.47 4.88
N PRO A 28 3.48 -15.17 3.97
CA PRO A 28 4.87 -15.57 4.23
C PRO A 28 5.83 -14.40 4.46
N VAL A 29 5.50 -13.21 3.94
CA VAL A 29 6.35 -12.01 4.03
C VAL A 29 5.73 -10.90 4.88
N ALA A 30 4.58 -11.15 5.54
CA ALA A 30 3.80 -10.11 6.22
C ALA A 30 4.60 -9.34 7.27
N ASN A 31 5.40 -10.03 8.08
CA ASN A 31 6.25 -9.39 9.11
C ASN A 31 7.32 -8.47 8.51
N GLU A 32 7.89 -8.84 7.36
CA GLU A 32 8.87 -8.01 6.65
C GLU A 32 8.20 -6.77 6.05
N LEU A 33 7.00 -6.93 5.50
CA LEU A 33 6.20 -5.81 5.00
C LEU A 33 5.88 -4.82 6.13
N LEU A 34 5.39 -5.31 7.27
CA LEU A 34 5.07 -4.48 8.44
C LEU A 34 6.30 -3.76 8.99
N THR A 35 7.44 -4.45 9.07
CA THR A 35 8.72 -3.84 9.46
C THR A 35 9.10 -2.71 8.51
N ASN A 36 8.97 -2.94 7.20
CA ASN A 36 9.28 -1.96 6.16
C ASN A 36 8.33 -0.75 6.18
N ILE A 37 7.04 -0.97 6.48
CA ILE A 37 6.06 0.10 6.71
C ILE A 37 6.50 0.97 7.89
N ALA A 38 6.81 0.37 9.04
CA ALA A 38 7.23 1.11 10.23
C ALA A 38 8.51 1.93 9.98
N LEU A 39 9.44 1.43 9.16
CA LEU A 39 10.63 2.20 8.76
C LEU A 39 10.32 3.37 7.83
N ILE A 40 9.32 3.25 6.96
CA ILE A 40 8.86 4.34 6.08
C ILE A 40 8.13 5.41 6.90
N GLU A 41 7.29 5.01 7.85
CA GLU A 41 6.55 5.92 8.72
C GLU A 41 7.47 6.81 9.57
N LYS A 42 8.64 6.31 9.97
CA LYS A 42 9.67 7.12 10.65
C LYS A 42 10.21 8.27 9.80
N ILE A 43 10.16 8.15 8.46
CA ILE A 43 10.68 9.15 7.52
C ILE A 43 9.55 10.04 6.98
N SER A 44 8.40 9.43 6.67
CA SER A 44 7.18 10.10 6.19
C SER A 44 6.00 9.61 7.02
N PRO A 45 5.63 10.32 8.10
CA PRO A 45 4.55 9.93 9.00
C PRO A 45 3.20 9.81 8.28
N LEU A 46 2.35 8.91 8.79
CA LEU A 46 0.96 8.83 8.35
C LEU A 46 0.22 10.15 8.61
N ARG A 47 -0.65 10.53 7.69
CA ARG A 47 -1.46 11.74 7.81
C ARG A 47 -2.85 11.58 7.23
N HIS A 48 -3.82 12.31 7.77
CA HIS A 48 -5.12 12.45 7.15
C HIS A 48 -5.05 13.48 6.03
N LEU A 49 -5.45 13.08 4.83
CA LEU A 49 -5.49 13.98 3.67
C LEU A 49 -6.83 14.72 3.60
N VAL A 50 -6.82 15.88 2.95
CA VAL A 50 -8.04 16.66 2.71
C VAL A 50 -8.48 16.44 1.26
N THR A 51 -9.73 16.06 1.06
CA THR A 51 -10.33 15.93 -0.28
C THR A 51 -10.47 17.30 -0.96
N PRO A 52 -10.62 17.37 -2.30
CA PRO A 52 -10.81 18.64 -2.99
C PRO A 52 -12.03 19.42 -2.51
N ARG A 53 -13.04 18.72 -2.00
CA ARG A 53 -14.25 19.30 -1.40
C ARG A 53 -14.07 19.80 0.04
N GLY A 54 -12.87 19.66 0.62
CA GLY A 54 -12.54 20.15 1.96
C GLY A 54 -12.80 19.15 3.10
N PHE A 55 -13.20 17.91 2.81
CA PHE A 55 -13.39 16.89 3.85
C PHE A 55 -12.09 16.17 4.19
N THR A 56 -11.83 15.99 5.48
CA THR A 56 -10.73 15.16 5.97
C THR A 56 -11.03 13.68 5.75
N MET A 57 -10.12 12.94 5.13
CA MET A 57 -10.25 11.51 4.91
C MET A 57 -10.06 10.76 6.24
N PRO A 58 -10.95 9.81 6.60
CA PRO A 58 -10.88 9.10 7.88
C PRO A 58 -9.70 8.11 7.93
N VAL A 59 -9.14 7.76 6.77
CA VAL A 59 -7.95 6.92 6.66
C VAL A 59 -6.70 7.81 6.63
N SER A 60 -5.71 7.47 7.44
CA SER A 60 -4.39 8.09 7.37
C SER A 60 -3.52 7.35 6.33
N MET A 61 -2.70 8.10 5.61
CA MET A 61 -1.92 7.58 4.48
C MET A 61 -0.52 8.18 4.45
N ASN A 62 0.43 7.43 3.92
CA ASN A 62 1.72 7.91 3.41
C ASN A 62 2.03 7.17 2.10
N ASN A 63 3.17 7.45 1.48
CA ASN A 63 3.59 6.78 0.24
C ASN A 63 5.11 6.55 0.25
N CYS A 64 5.58 5.56 -0.51
CA CYS A 64 7.00 5.37 -0.83
C CYS A 64 7.19 5.16 -2.35
N GLY A 65 8.43 5.32 -2.83
CA GLY A 65 8.77 5.26 -4.24
C GLY A 65 8.86 6.64 -4.90
N ARG A 66 9.08 6.64 -6.22
CA ARG A 66 9.34 7.87 -7.00
C ARG A 66 8.18 8.86 -6.96
N LEU A 67 6.95 8.35 -6.92
CA LEU A 67 5.73 9.13 -6.89
C LEU A 67 4.87 8.65 -5.73
N GLY A 68 4.12 9.57 -5.13
CA GLY A 68 3.06 9.20 -4.21
C GLY A 68 1.80 10.02 -4.46
N TRP A 69 0.66 9.37 -4.25
CA TRP A 69 -0.63 10.00 -4.39
C TRP A 69 -0.88 10.94 -3.21
N THR A 70 -1.44 12.11 -3.50
CA THR A 70 -1.85 13.08 -2.49
C THR A 70 -3.15 13.77 -2.89
N SER A 71 -3.87 14.25 -1.89
CA SER A 71 -5.09 15.03 -2.02
C SER A 71 -4.99 16.29 -1.18
N ASP A 72 -5.45 17.40 -1.75
CA ASP A 72 -5.68 18.66 -1.05
C ASP A 72 -6.83 19.42 -1.72
N ARG A 73 -7.08 20.67 -1.31
CA ARG A 73 -8.12 21.53 -1.89
C ARG A 73 -7.92 21.83 -3.39
N SER A 74 -6.71 21.65 -3.92
CA SER A 74 -6.40 21.87 -5.35
C SER A 74 -6.69 20.65 -6.22
N GLY A 75 -6.94 19.47 -5.64
CA GLY A 75 -7.22 18.26 -6.39
C GLY A 75 -6.45 17.03 -5.92
N TYR A 76 -6.50 15.99 -6.75
CA TYR A 76 -5.71 14.76 -6.60
C TYR A 76 -4.49 14.81 -7.52
N LYS A 77 -3.31 14.41 -7.03
CA LYS A 77 -2.07 14.45 -7.81
C LYS A 77 -1.06 13.42 -7.35
N TYR A 78 -0.15 13.06 -8.26
CA TYR A 78 1.09 12.38 -7.93
C TYR A 78 2.20 13.42 -7.83
N THR A 79 2.98 13.39 -6.74
CA THR A 79 4.16 14.26 -6.58
C THR A 79 5.39 13.42 -6.30
N THR A 80 6.57 13.99 -6.51
CA THR A 80 7.87 13.40 -6.14
C THR A 80 8.27 13.74 -4.70
N LEU A 81 7.89 14.94 -4.23
CA LEU A 81 8.14 15.43 -2.88
C LEU A 81 6.95 15.15 -1.95
N ASP A 82 7.23 14.76 -0.71
CA ASP A 82 6.22 14.55 0.32
C ASP A 82 5.66 15.91 0.79
N PRO A 83 4.38 16.24 0.50
CA PRO A 83 3.85 17.59 0.72
C PRO A 83 4.02 18.19 2.13
N PRO A 84 3.91 17.43 3.24
CA PRO A 84 4.09 18.00 4.57
C PRO A 84 5.53 18.40 4.88
N THR A 85 6.52 17.71 4.31
CA THR A 85 7.94 17.90 4.64
C THR A 85 8.71 18.63 3.53
N GLY A 86 8.20 18.63 2.29
CA GLY A 86 8.91 19.10 1.10
C GLY A 86 10.07 18.19 0.67
N ASN A 87 10.35 17.12 1.40
CA ASN A 87 11.48 16.23 1.15
C ASN A 87 11.16 15.18 0.08
N PRO A 88 12.17 14.59 -0.57
CA PRO A 88 11.98 13.40 -1.38
C PRO A 88 11.28 12.29 -0.60
N ARG A 89 10.42 11.53 -1.27
CA ARG A 89 9.77 10.38 -0.64
C ARG A 89 10.77 9.29 -0.27
N PRO A 90 10.46 8.49 0.78
CA PRO A 90 11.20 7.28 1.06
C PRO A 90 11.22 6.37 -0.17
N SER A 91 12.38 5.79 -0.50
CA SER A 91 12.47 4.82 -1.59
C SER A 91 11.58 3.60 -1.33
N MET A 92 11.02 3.02 -2.39
CA MET A 92 10.28 1.77 -2.28
C MET A 92 11.24 0.66 -1.86
N ARG A 93 10.93 0.00 -0.74
CA ARG A 93 11.73 -1.12 -0.25
C ARG A 93 11.50 -2.37 -1.10
N GLY A 94 12.56 -3.17 -1.28
CA GLY A 94 12.57 -4.29 -2.24
C GLY A 94 11.43 -5.29 -2.06
N GLU A 95 11.03 -5.57 -0.83
CA GLU A 95 9.95 -6.55 -0.55
C GLU A 95 8.58 -6.14 -1.09
N PHE A 96 8.29 -4.83 -1.15
CA PHE A 96 7.05 -4.36 -1.78
C PHE A 96 7.06 -4.62 -3.28
N LEU A 97 8.18 -4.32 -3.93
CA LEU A 97 8.33 -4.52 -5.38
C LEU A 97 8.28 -6.01 -5.73
N LYS A 98 9.01 -6.84 -4.98
CA LYS A 98 9.00 -8.30 -5.14
C LYS A 98 7.59 -8.88 -5.00
N LEU A 99 6.86 -8.49 -3.95
CA LEU A 99 5.48 -8.96 -3.75
C LEU A 99 4.55 -8.52 -4.88
N ALA A 100 4.65 -7.24 -5.30
CA ALA A 100 3.83 -6.70 -6.39
C ALA A 100 4.11 -7.42 -7.72
N GLN A 101 5.38 -7.66 -8.05
CA GLN A 101 5.79 -8.41 -9.25
C GLN A 101 5.33 -9.87 -9.17
N ALA A 102 5.54 -10.54 -8.03
CA ALA A 102 5.10 -11.92 -7.83
C ALA A 102 3.58 -12.06 -7.96
N ALA A 103 2.80 -11.08 -7.48
CA ALA A 103 1.35 -11.06 -7.63
C ALA A 103 0.93 -10.78 -9.08
N ALA A 104 1.61 -9.87 -9.79
CA ALA A 104 1.31 -9.51 -11.18
C ALA A 104 1.64 -10.63 -12.17
N CYS A 105 2.72 -11.38 -11.94
CA CYS A 105 3.15 -12.52 -12.76
C CYS A 105 2.47 -13.84 -12.35
N LYS A 106 1.63 -13.85 -11.31
CA LYS A 106 0.96 -15.06 -10.86
C LYS A 106 -0.11 -15.44 -11.89
N GLU A 107 0.18 -16.47 -12.67
CA GLU A 107 -0.76 -17.03 -13.65
C GLU A 107 -2.10 -17.43 -13.01
N GLN A 108 -3.16 -17.28 -13.78
CA GLN A 108 -4.50 -17.74 -13.45
C GLN A 108 -4.56 -19.28 -13.61
N PHE A 109 -5.21 -19.98 -12.67
CA PHE A 109 -5.58 -21.39 -12.87
C PHE A 109 -6.46 -21.57 -14.11
#